data_AF-A0A920NV07-F1
#
_entry.id   AF-A0A920NV07-F1
#
_cell.length_a   1.000
_cell.length_b   1.000
_cell.length_c   1.000
_cell.angle_alpha   90.00
_cell.angle_beta   90.00
_cell.angle_gamma   90.00
#
_symmetry.space_group_name_H-M   'P 1'
#
loop_
_entity.id
_entity.type
_entity.pdbx_description
1 polymer ?
#
loop_
_entity_poly.entity_id
_entity_poly.type
_entity_poly.pdbx_seq_one_letter_code
_entity_poly.pdbx_strand_id
1 'polypeptide(L)'
;MNKIISLFFLFIFTTSVFSNTERLEGKLERNLENLMEKVIEWRHDIHQYPELSNREFKTAAKVAKHLNNLGLEVKTDIAHTGVVAILEGGKPGPYGCIESRHGCSTR
;
A
#
# COMPACT_ATOMS: atom_id res chain seq x y z
N MET A 1 24.45 -17.19 40.41
CA MET A 1 23.05 -17.51 40.05
C MET A 1 22.35 -16.41 39.25
N ASN A 2 22.42 -15.14 39.66
CA ASN A 2 21.66 -14.05 39.02
C ASN A 2 21.99 -13.81 37.53
N LYS A 3 23.25 -14.04 37.10
CA LYS A 3 23.65 -13.89 35.69
C LYS A 3 23.03 -14.95 34.77
N ILE A 4 22.85 -16.19 35.24
CA ILE A 4 22.27 -17.29 34.46
C ILE A 4 20.78 -17.07 34.25
N ILE A 5 20.08 -16.60 35.30
CA ILE A 5 18.65 -16.25 35.22
C ILE A 5 18.44 -15.09 34.24
N SER A 6 19.33 -14.08 34.26
CA SER A 6 19.28 -12.96 33.32
C SER A 6 19.50 -13.37 31.86
N LEU A 7 20.43 -14.30 31.59
CA LEU A 7 20.65 -14.82 30.23
C LEU A 7 19.45 -15.62 29.73
N PHE A 8 18.83 -16.42 30.60
CA PHE A 8 17.65 -17.21 30.23
C PHE A 8 16.44 -16.32 29.91
N PHE A 9 16.26 -15.23 30.67
CA PHE A 9 15.20 -14.26 30.43
C PHE A 9 15.41 -13.49 29.11
N LEU A 10 16.67 -13.16 28.78
CA LEU A 10 17.03 -12.54 27.51
C LEU A 10 16.76 -13.48 26.31
N PHE A 11 17.02 -14.78 26.48
CA PHE A 11 16.75 -15.80 25.45
C PHE A 11 15.25 -16.05 25.22
N ILE A 12 14.43 -16.01 26.28
CA ILE A 12 12.97 -16.10 26.15
C ILE A 12 12.40 -14.84 25.46
N PHE A 13 12.97 -13.67 25.76
CA PHE A 13 12.56 -12.42 25.14
C PHE A 13 12.86 -12.39 23.64
N THR A 14 14.04 -12.88 23.22
CA THR A 14 14.39 -12.94 21.79
C THR A 14 13.49 -13.89 21.01
N THR A 15 13.22 -15.09 21.52
CA THR A 15 12.35 -16.08 20.82
C THR A 15 10.92 -15.59 20.62
N SER A 16 10.38 -14.82 21.57
CA SER A 16 9.05 -14.22 21.49
C SER A 16 8.95 -13.16 20.38
N VAL A 17 10.02 -12.40 20.13
CA VAL A 17 10.04 -11.36 19.08
C VAL A 17 10.01 -12.01 17.68
N PHE A 18 10.78 -13.08 17.45
CA PHE A 18 10.82 -13.76 16.14
C PHE A 18 9.46 -14.34 15.72
N SER A 19 8.70 -14.94 16.65
CA SER A 19 7.40 -15.55 16.33
C SER A 19 6.33 -14.54 15.86
N ASN A 20 6.41 -13.29 16.31
CA ASN A 20 5.45 -12.26 15.92
C ASN A 20 5.64 -11.79 14.46
N THR A 21 6.89 -11.76 13.97
CA THR A 21 7.20 -11.33 12.60
C THR A 21 6.70 -12.34 11.57
N GLU A 22 6.97 -13.65 11.75
CA GLU A 22 6.46 -14.69 10.83
C GLU A 22 4.92 -14.71 10.78
N ARG A 23 4.26 -14.44 11.91
CA ARG A 23 2.80 -14.36 11.97
C ARG A 23 2.23 -13.21 11.13
N LEU A 24 2.98 -12.12 10.94
CA LEU A 24 2.54 -10.97 10.16
C LEU A 24 2.70 -11.23 8.65
N GLU A 25 3.85 -11.77 8.25
CA GLU A 25 4.14 -12.13 6.86
C GLU A 25 3.13 -13.16 6.33
N GLY A 26 2.94 -14.27 7.05
CA GLY A 26 1.97 -15.29 6.62
C GLY A 26 0.52 -14.79 6.60
N LYS A 27 0.16 -13.78 7.40
CA LYS A 27 -1.17 -13.13 7.31
C LYS A 27 -1.28 -12.25 6.08
N LEU A 28 -0.22 -11.54 5.71
CA LEU A 28 -0.18 -10.69 4.54
C LEU A 28 -0.32 -11.53 3.26
N GLU A 29 0.44 -12.61 3.14
CA GLU A 29 0.41 -13.50 1.98
C GLU A 29 -1.00 -14.05 1.68
N ARG A 30 -1.70 -14.56 2.70
CA ARG A 30 -3.09 -15.05 2.55
C ARG A 30 -4.07 -13.96 2.10
N ASN A 31 -3.84 -12.71 2.52
CA ASN A 31 -4.68 -11.59 2.08
C ASN A 31 -4.34 -11.14 0.64
N LEU A 32 -3.09 -11.33 0.19
CA LEU A 32 -2.62 -10.95 -1.13
C LEU A 32 -3.05 -11.92 -2.23
N GLU A 33 -3.16 -13.22 -1.95
CA GLU A 33 -3.58 -14.23 -2.93
C GLU A 33 -4.90 -13.84 -3.62
N ASN A 34 -5.89 -13.38 -2.83
CA ASN A 34 -7.19 -12.95 -3.33
C ASN A 34 -7.19 -11.55 -3.99
N LEU A 35 -6.11 -10.78 -3.83
CA LEU A 35 -5.97 -9.45 -4.43
C LEU A 35 -5.32 -9.49 -5.81
N MET A 36 -4.50 -10.51 -6.09
CA MET A 36 -3.75 -10.60 -7.33
C MET A 36 -4.65 -10.65 -8.57
N GLU A 37 -5.79 -11.34 -8.48
CA GLU A 37 -6.79 -11.36 -9.57
C GLU A 37 -7.30 -9.96 -9.89
N LYS A 38 -7.60 -9.15 -8.87
CA LYS A 38 -8.06 -7.76 -9.04
C LYS A 38 -6.96 -6.87 -9.62
N VAL A 39 -5.72 -7.06 -9.20
CA VAL A 39 -4.58 -6.31 -9.76
C VAL A 39 -4.40 -6.60 -11.25
N ILE A 40 -4.55 -7.87 -11.66
CA ILE A 40 -4.51 -8.27 -13.07
C ILE A 40 -5.65 -7.62 -13.85
N GLU A 41 -6.88 -7.62 -13.31
CA GLU A 41 -8.04 -6.97 -13.92
C GLU A 41 -7.81 -5.46 -14.11
N TRP A 42 -7.37 -4.74 -13.07
CA TRP A 42 -7.05 -3.32 -13.15
C TRP A 42 -5.96 -3.04 -14.17
N ARG A 43 -4.93 -3.89 -14.23
CA ARG A 43 -3.87 -3.76 -15.23
C ARG A 43 -4.45 -3.87 -16.64
N HIS A 44 -5.27 -4.88 -16.93
CA HIS A 44 -5.87 -5.04 -18.26
C HIS A 44 -6.77 -3.88 -18.64
N ASP A 45 -7.60 -3.41 -17.72
CA ASP A 45 -8.51 -2.27 -17.93
C ASP A 45 -7.75 -0.97 -18.23
N ILE A 46 -6.70 -0.64 -17.46
CA ILE A 46 -5.86 0.53 -17.72
C ILE A 46 -5.10 0.39 -19.05
N HIS A 47 -4.62 -0.82 -19.39
CA HIS A 47 -3.92 -1.07 -20.66
C HIS A 47 -4.85 -1.08 -21.87
N GLN A 48 -6.14 -1.43 -21.71
CA GLN A 48 -7.11 -1.45 -22.79
C GLN A 48 -7.55 -0.04 -23.20
N TYR A 49 -7.53 0.91 -22.27
CA TYR A 49 -7.90 2.31 -22.50
C TYR A 49 -6.76 3.27 -22.13
N PRO A 50 -5.60 3.21 -22.82
CA PRO A 50 -4.45 4.02 -22.47
C PRO A 50 -4.74 5.51 -22.73
N GLU A 51 -4.46 6.35 -21.75
CA GLU A 51 -4.51 7.81 -21.87
C GLU A 51 -3.10 8.40 -21.93
N LEU A 52 -2.96 9.51 -22.66
CA LEU A 52 -1.68 10.19 -22.85
C LEU A 52 -1.26 10.95 -21.59
N SER A 53 0.06 11.08 -21.41
CA SER A 53 0.65 11.90 -20.34
C SER A 53 0.01 13.29 -20.24
N ASN A 54 -0.40 13.68 -19.03
CA ASN A 54 -1.11 14.93 -18.70
C ASN A 54 -2.54 15.05 -19.28
N ARG A 55 -3.13 13.94 -19.72
CA ARG A 55 -4.50 13.85 -20.25
C ARG A 55 -5.25 12.62 -19.74
N GLU A 56 -4.82 12.06 -18.60
CA GLU A 56 -5.37 10.86 -17.98
C GLU A 56 -6.62 11.15 -17.13
N PHE A 57 -7.58 11.88 -17.67
CA PHE A 57 -8.76 12.32 -16.91
C PHE A 57 -9.63 11.15 -16.46
N LYS A 58 -9.82 10.13 -17.31
CA LYS A 58 -10.65 8.96 -16.96
C LYS A 58 -9.93 8.07 -15.97
N THR A 59 -8.63 7.89 -16.13
CA THR A 59 -7.80 7.09 -15.24
C THR A 59 -7.70 7.73 -13.86
N ALA A 60 -7.44 9.04 -13.79
CA ALA A 60 -7.44 9.80 -12.55
C ALA A 60 -8.79 9.71 -11.83
N ALA A 61 -9.91 9.90 -12.54
CA ALA A 61 -11.24 9.77 -11.97
C ALA A 61 -11.53 8.36 -11.43
N LYS A 62 -11.09 7.31 -12.14
CA LYS A 62 -11.22 5.91 -11.71
C LYS A 62 -10.44 5.64 -10.42
N VAL A 63 -9.19 6.09 -10.35
CA VAL A 63 -8.33 5.98 -9.15
C VAL A 63 -8.94 6.76 -7.98
N ALA A 64 -9.36 8.00 -8.20
CA ALA A 64 -9.98 8.83 -7.17
C ALA A 64 -11.26 8.18 -6.61
N LYS A 65 -12.12 7.63 -7.48
CA LYS A 65 -13.32 6.90 -7.07
C LYS A 65 -12.97 5.66 -6.24
N HIS A 66 -11.95 4.91 -6.66
CA HIS A 66 -11.52 3.72 -5.92
C HIS A 66 -11.00 4.08 -4.52
N LEU A 67 -10.15 5.11 -4.40
CA LEU A 67 -9.60 5.57 -3.13
C LEU A 67 -10.69 6.13 -2.20
N ASN A 68 -11.68 6.85 -2.74
CA ASN A 68 -12.84 7.31 -1.97
C ASN A 68 -13.68 6.13 -1.45
N ASN A 69 -13.89 5.09 -2.27
CA ASN A 69 -14.62 3.90 -1.84
C ASN A 69 -13.90 3.11 -0.74
N LEU A 70 -12.59 3.25 -0.62
CA LEU A 70 -11.79 2.70 0.48
C LEU A 70 -11.88 3.54 1.77
N GLY A 71 -12.58 4.69 1.74
CA GLY A 71 -12.78 5.58 2.89
C GLY A 71 -11.61 6.53 3.15
N LEU A 72 -10.75 6.78 2.15
CA LEU A 72 -9.62 7.70 2.27
C LEU A 72 -10.04 9.14 1.93
N GLU A 73 -9.36 10.13 2.51
CA GLU A 73 -9.50 11.53 2.07
C GLU A 73 -8.75 11.72 0.76
N VAL A 74 -9.46 11.97 -0.34
CA VAL A 74 -8.88 12.10 -1.69
C VAL A 74 -8.91 13.55 -2.16
N LYS A 75 -7.76 14.04 -2.62
CA LYS A 75 -7.58 15.33 -3.31
C LYS A 75 -7.28 15.09 -4.78
N THR A 76 -8.10 15.67 -5.66
CA THR A 76 -7.98 15.59 -7.12
C THR A 76 -7.53 16.93 -7.71
N ASP A 77 -7.35 17.00 -9.04
CA ASP A 77 -6.93 18.20 -9.79
C ASP A 77 -5.56 18.78 -9.39
N ILE A 78 -4.66 17.93 -8.88
CA ILE A 78 -3.29 18.33 -8.57
C ILE A 78 -2.48 18.28 -9.87
N ALA A 79 -1.98 19.43 -10.34
CA ALA A 79 -1.22 19.50 -11.58
C ALA A 79 -1.94 18.85 -12.79
N HIS A 80 -3.24 19.15 -12.95
CA HIS A 80 -4.16 18.67 -14.00
C HIS A 80 -4.80 17.30 -13.73
N THR A 81 -4.03 16.21 -13.60
CA THR A 81 -4.57 14.84 -13.47
C THR A 81 -4.10 14.10 -12.21
N GLY A 82 -3.36 14.76 -11.32
CA GLY A 82 -2.84 14.18 -10.09
C GLY A 82 -3.93 13.90 -9.06
N VAL A 83 -3.79 12.76 -8.39
CA VAL A 83 -4.66 12.29 -7.30
C VAL A 83 -3.79 11.96 -6.10
N VAL A 84 -4.12 12.53 -4.94
CA VAL A 84 -3.46 12.23 -3.66
C VAL A 84 -4.52 11.73 -2.68
N ALA A 85 -4.29 10.58 -2.08
CA ALA A 85 -5.11 10.09 -0.97
C ALA A 85 -4.31 10.15 0.34
N ILE A 86 -4.96 10.63 1.40
CA ILE A 86 -4.39 10.75 2.73
C ILE A 86 -4.92 9.59 3.58
N LEU A 87 -4.00 8.83 4.14
CA LEU A 87 -4.27 7.79 5.13
C LEU A 87 -3.72 8.27 6.48
N GLU A 88 -4.59 8.65 7.40
CA GLU A 88 -4.20 9.10 8.74
C GLU A 88 -3.97 7.90 9.67
N GLY A 89 -2.77 7.81 10.23
CA GLY A 89 -2.43 6.81 11.25
C GLY A 89 -2.93 7.24 12.63
N GLY A 90 -3.47 6.30 13.41
CA GLY A 90 -3.98 6.59 14.77
C GLY A 90 -2.92 6.70 15.87
N LYS A 91 -1.63 6.59 15.55
CA LYS A 91 -0.51 6.64 16.52
C LYS A 91 0.63 7.48 15.95
N PRO A 92 1.39 8.20 16.81
CA PRO A 92 2.57 8.92 16.36
C PRO A 92 3.61 7.92 15.83
N GLY A 93 4.13 8.18 14.63
CA GLY A 93 5.06 7.32 13.93
C GLY A 93 5.61 7.99 12.67
N PRO A 94 6.54 7.33 11.96
CA PRO A 94 7.06 7.86 10.71
C PRO A 94 5.94 7.94 9.65
N TYR A 95 5.93 9.03 8.89
CA TYR A 95 5.06 9.20 7.73
C TYR A 95 5.79 8.75 6.46
N GLY A 96 5.05 8.22 5.49
CA GLY A 96 5.56 7.76 4.21
C GLY A 96 4.63 8.15 3.07
N CYS A 97 5.19 8.28 1.86
CA CYS A 97 4.46 8.53 0.64
C CYS A 97 4.72 7.38 -0.34
N ILE A 98 3.67 6.92 -1.03
CA ILE A 98 3.76 5.94 -2.12
C ILE A 98 3.28 6.65 -3.38
N GLU A 99 4.11 6.68 -4.42
CA GLU A 99 3.77 7.28 -5.70
C GLU A 99 3.70 6.24 -6.82
N SER A 100 2.76 6.43 -7.76
CA SER A 100 2.64 5.64 -8.98
C SER A 100 2.21 6.53 -10.13
N ARG A 101 2.82 6.37 -11.30
CA ARG A 101 2.50 7.12 -12.54
C ARG A 101 1.79 6.21 -13.53
N HIS A 102 0.70 6.71 -14.11
CA HIS A 102 -0.19 5.92 -14.99
C HIS A 102 -0.30 6.46 -16.42
N GLY A 103 0.45 7.52 -16.77
CA GLY A 103 0.42 8.11 -18.11
C GLY A 103 1.14 7.28 -19.17
N CYS A 104 0.57 7.23 -20.37
CA CYS A 104 1.21 6.63 -21.53
C CYS A 104 2.11 7.66 -22.24
N SER A 105 3.36 7.27 -22.47
CA SER A 105 4.35 8.09 -23.19
C SER A 105 4.24 7.88 -24.70
N THR A 106 4.11 8.95 -25.47
CA THR A 106 4.37 8.92 -26.91
C THR A 106 5.88 8.83 -27.10
N ARG A 107 6.38 7.65 -27.44
CA ARG A 107 7.74 7.51 -27.95
C ARG A 107 7.75 7.79 -29.45
#